data_AF-A0A7W5Q8E7-F1
#
_entry.id   AF-A0A7W5Q8E7-F1
#
_cell.length_a   1.000
_cell.length_b   1.000
_cell.length_c   1.000
_cell.angle_alpha   90.00
_cell.angle_beta   90.00
_cell.angle_gamma   90.00
#
_symmetry.space_group_name_H-M   'P 1'
#
loop_
_entity.id
_entity.type
_entity.pdbx_description
1 polymer ?
#
loop_
_entity_poly.entity_id
_entity_poly.type
_entity_poly.pdbx_seq_one_letter_code
_entity_poly.pdbx_strand_id
1 'polypeptide(L)'
;MAVSRFRESCIPARLRVGFADYLVADRWEDHWLCEWHDGGRWKRLDVEFAAIGGVSFDTLDVPGDRFLTASEAWIRIKGDAEMASRFGVSSLNLGGEWFVAGSLLREMAALRKLELKPWDYWGLSKNLSPVSTGLSQEARIELDDLASRLTTVTIDGEDEPDALADWPLPGEVISFPQGEAVAVVLHNS
;
A
#
# COMPACT_ATOMS: atom_id res chain seq x y z
N MET A 1 10.14 -10.42 0.98
CA MET A 1 10.81 -11.63 1.52
C MET A 1 9.86 -12.54 2.32
N ALA A 2 9.09 -12.04 3.31
CA ALA A 2 8.19 -12.88 4.12
C ALA A 2 7.11 -13.60 3.30
N VAL A 3 6.43 -12.87 2.42
CA VAL A 3 5.41 -13.41 1.51
C VAL A 3 5.95 -14.60 0.71
N SER A 4 7.13 -14.45 0.12
CA SER A 4 7.79 -15.52 -0.64
C SER A 4 8.06 -16.76 0.21
N ARG A 5 8.51 -16.60 1.47
CA ARG A 5 8.77 -17.72 2.39
C ARG A 5 7.50 -18.49 2.79
N PHE A 6 6.40 -17.78 3.04
CA PHE A 6 5.12 -18.43 3.31
C PHE A 6 4.64 -19.22 2.09
N ARG A 7 4.70 -18.61 0.89
CA ARG A 7 4.31 -19.28 -0.36
C ARG A 7 5.18 -20.50 -0.66
N GLU A 8 6.50 -20.43 -0.43
CA GLU A 8 7.42 -21.58 -0.51
C GLU A 8 7.00 -22.73 0.41
N SER A 9 6.35 -22.41 1.53
CA SER A 9 5.84 -23.38 2.51
C SER A 9 4.37 -23.75 2.28
N CYS A 10 3.81 -23.45 1.10
CA CYS A 10 2.39 -23.68 0.76
C CYS A 10 1.39 -22.97 1.69
N ILE A 11 1.80 -21.85 2.31
CA ILE A 11 0.93 -21.00 3.12
C ILE A 11 0.50 -19.81 2.25
N PRO A 12 -0.82 -19.59 2.05
CA PRO A 12 -1.30 -18.41 1.34
C PRO A 12 -0.78 -17.13 2.00
N ALA A 13 -0.17 -16.26 1.21
CA ALA A 13 0.36 -14.99 1.68
C ALA A 13 0.33 -13.92 0.59
N ARG A 14 0.21 -12.66 0.99
CA ARG A 14 0.19 -11.49 0.10
C ARG A 14 0.82 -10.28 0.77
N LEU A 15 1.39 -9.41 -0.06
CA LEU A 15 1.95 -8.13 0.38
C LEU A 15 0.83 -7.11 0.53
N ARG A 16 0.81 -6.37 1.64
CA ARG A 16 -0.15 -5.29 1.88
C ARG A 16 0.57 -3.97 1.97
N VAL A 17 0.09 -3.01 1.17
CA VAL A 17 0.54 -1.62 1.17
C VAL A 17 -0.43 -0.81 2.00
N GLY A 18 0.09 0.05 2.87
CA GLY A 18 -0.74 0.85 3.74
C GLY A 18 0.07 1.74 4.66
N PHE A 19 -0.48 1.97 5.85
CA PHE A 19 0.03 2.92 6.81
C PHE A 19 -0.16 2.42 8.24
N ALA A 20 0.84 2.61 9.09
CA ALA A 20 0.84 2.16 10.47
C ALA A 20 0.92 3.35 11.46
N ASP A 21 0.18 3.27 12.56
CA ASP A 21 0.08 4.33 13.58
C ASP A 21 1.03 4.16 14.78
N TYR A 22 1.91 3.15 14.71
CA TYR A 22 2.78 2.75 15.80
C TYR A 22 4.27 3.01 15.55
N LEU A 23 4.62 3.60 14.40
CA LEU A 23 5.99 4.00 14.08
C LEU A 23 6.30 5.39 14.62
N VAL A 24 5.38 6.34 14.43
CA VAL A 24 5.49 7.73 14.86
C VAL A 24 4.17 8.16 15.47
N ALA A 25 4.23 8.74 16.68
CA ALA A 25 3.04 9.23 17.37
C ALA A 25 2.26 10.26 16.52
N ASP A 26 0.93 10.15 16.54
CA ASP A 26 0.00 11.03 15.80
C ASP A 26 0.17 11.01 14.27
N ARG A 27 0.84 10.00 13.71
CA ARG A 27 1.05 9.81 12.27
C ARG A 27 0.60 8.43 11.82
N TRP A 28 0.31 8.35 10.53
CA TRP A 28 0.10 7.11 9.78
C TRP A 28 1.27 6.99 8.80
N GLU A 29 2.33 6.30 9.24
CA GLU A 29 3.56 6.18 8.45
C GLU A 29 3.39 5.14 7.34
N ASP A 30 3.88 5.42 6.12
CA ASP A 30 3.92 4.46 5.00
C ASP A 30 4.57 3.17 5.49
N HIS A 31 3.83 2.07 5.37
CA HIS A 31 4.25 0.80 5.90
C HIS A 31 3.69 -0.37 5.12
N TRP A 32 4.37 -1.50 5.22
CA TRP A 32 4.10 -2.68 4.39
C TRP A 32 4.09 -3.93 5.26
N LEU A 33 3.00 -4.69 5.19
CA LEU A 33 2.81 -5.91 5.98
C LEU A 33 2.72 -7.13 5.09
N CYS A 34 3.04 -8.29 5.66
CA CYS A 34 2.74 -9.58 5.06
C CYS A 34 1.41 -10.08 5.63
N GLU A 35 0.38 -10.18 4.81
CA GLU A 35 -0.80 -10.97 5.20
C GLU A 35 -0.55 -12.44 4.88
N TRP A 36 -0.82 -13.32 5.84
CA TRP A 36 -0.67 -14.76 5.71
C TRP A 36 -1.90 -15.47 6.30
N HIS A 37 -2.26 -16.63 5.74
CA HIS A 37 -3.42 -17.39 6.19
C HIS A 37 -3.00 -18.48 7.17
N ASP A 38 -3.58 -18.51 8.37
CA ASP A 38 -3.24 -19.48 9.41
C ASP A 38 -4.01 -20.81 9.31
N GLY A 39 -4.82 -20.97 8.26
CA GLY A 39 -5.73 -22.09 8.04
C GLY A 39 -7.16 -21.80 8.49
N GLY A 40 -7.39 -20.74 9.26
CA GLY A 40 -8.73 -20.28 9.63
C GLY A 40 -9.04 -18.84 9.19
N ARG A 41 -8.06 -17.94 9.30
CA ARG A 41 -8.20 -16.54 8.86
C ARG A 41 -6.89 -15.93 8.39
N TRP A 42 -7.00 -14.80 7.71
CA TRP A 42 -5.88 -13.93 7.41
C TRP A 42 -5.37 -13.25 8.69
N LYS A 43 -4.04 -13.21 8.83
CA LYS A 43 -3.29 -12.52 9.88
C LYS A 43 -2.29 -11.57 9.26
N ARG A 44 -1.98 -10.49 9.96
CA ARG A 44 -1.05 -9.45 9.51
C ARG A 44 0.27 -9.58 10.26
N LEU A 45 1.33 -9.93 9.53
CA LEU A 45 2.69 -9.99 10.04
C LEU A 45 3.43 -8.69 9.72
N ASP A 46 3.90 -8.01 10.76
CA ASP A 46 4.93 -6.97 10.68
C ASP A 46 6.31 -7.57 10.95
N VAL A 47 7.08 -7.75 9.88
CA VAL A 47 8.43 -8.34 9.99
C VAL A 47 9.46 -7.43 10.63
N GLU A 48 9.30 -6.12 10.51
CA GLU A 48 10.25 -5.16 11.08
C GLU A 48 10.16 -5.23 12.61
N PHE A 49 8.94 -5.08 13.14
CA PHE A 49 8.69 -5.08 14.58
C PHE A 49 8.71 -6.47 15.20
N ALA A 50 8.46 -7.55 14.43
CA ALA A 50 8.72 -8.92 14.91
C ALA A 50 10.21 -9.17 15.21
N ALA A 51 11.13 -8.50 14.50
CA ALA A 51 12.56 -8.67 14.70
C ALA A 51 13.11 -7.79 15.84
N ILE A 52 12.63 -6.54 15.95
CA ILE A 52 13.19 -5.55 16.89
C ILE A 52 12.36 -5.35 18.17
N GLY A 53 11.10 -5.80 18.18
CA GLY A 53 10.16 -5.56 19.29
C GLY A 53 9.73 -4.09 19.40
N GLY A 54 9.30 -3.67 20.59
CA GLY A 54 8.99 -2.26 20.86
C GLY A 54 7.52 -1.85 20.73
N VAL A 55 6.62 -2.79 20.41
CA VAL A 55 5.17 -2.60 20.42
C VAL A 55 4.49 -3.48 21.47
N SER A 56 3.31 -3.08 21.92
CA SER A 56 2.55 -3.77 22.98
C SER A 56 1.53 -4.80 22.48
N PHE A 57 1.54 -5.11 21.18
CA PHE A 57 0.64 -6.05 20.52
C PHE A 57 1.42 -7.15 19.80
N ASP A 58 0.71 -8.20 19.36
CA ASP A 58 1.30 -9.30 18.60
C ASP A 58 1.65 -8.84 17.18
N THR A 59 2.94 -8.85 16.84
CA THR A 59 3.43 -8.47 15.51
C THR A 59 3.22 -9.57 14.46
N LEU A 60 2.87 -10.79 14.87
CA LEU A 60 2.45 -11.87 13.97
C LEU A 60 0.98 -11.75 13.54
N ASP A 61 0.20 -10.93 14.25
CA ASP A 61 -1.21 -10.63 14.00
C ASP A 61 -1.53 -9.19 14.42
N VAL A 62 -0.97 -8.23 13.67
CA VAL A 62 -1.14 -6.79 13.90
C VAL A 62 -2.63 -6.45 13.94
N PRO A 63 -3.12 -5.80 15.02
CA PRO A 63 -4.52 -5.44 15.15
C PRO A 63 -4.98 -4.54 14.00
N GLY A 64 -6.22 -4.74 13.54
CA GLY A 64 -6.77 -4.08 12.35
C GLY A 64 -6.87 -2.55 12.45
N ASP A 65 -6.87 -2.02 13.66
CA ASP A 65 -6.90 -0.57 13.95
C ASP A 65 -5.51 0.08 14.02
N ARG A 66 -4.43 -0.72 14.02
CA ARG A 66 -3.03 -0.23 14.06
C ARG A 66 -2.42 -0.07 12.66
N PHE A 67 -3.00 -0.73 11.67
CA PHE A 67 -2.58 -0.65 10.27
C PHE A 67 -3.79 -0.48 9.36
N LEU A 68 -3.79 0.60 8.57
CA LEU A 68 -4.76 0.84 7.52
C LEU A 68 -4.13 0.54 6.17
N THR A 69 -4.82 -0.23 5.36
CA THR A 69 -4.46 -0.47 3.96
C THR A 69 -4.59 0.83 3.16
N ALA A 70 -3.94 0.93 1.99
CA ALA A 70 -3.98 2.17 1.21
C ALA A 70 -5.42 2.55 0.79
N SER A 71 -6.26 1.58 0.47
CA SER A 71 -7.70 1.75 0.19
C SER A 71 -8.50 2.23 1.40
N GLU A 72 -8.27 1.65 2.59
CA GLU A 72 -8.88 2.15 3.84
C GLU A 72 -8.43 3.59 4.16
N ALA A 73 -7.14 3.88 3.97
CA ALA A 73 -6.59 5.22 4.14
C ALA A 73 -7.22 6.23 3.16
N TRP A 74 -7.37 5.86 1.88
CA TRP A 74 -8.02 6.70 0.86
C TRP A 74 -9.44 7.10 1.26
N ILE A 75 -10.23 6.13 1.72
CA ILE A 75 -11.59 6.37 2.22
C ILE A 75 -11.56 7.28 3.46
N ARG A 76 -10.60 7.04 4.37
CA ARG A 76 -10.48 7.75 5.64
C ARG A 76 -10.13 9.23 5.51
N ILE A 77 -9.38 9.60 4.47
CA ILE A 77 -8.93 10.99 4.23
C ILE A 77 -9.89 11.79 3.33
N LYS A 78 -10.95 11.16 2.82
CA LYS A 78 -11.81 11.76 1.79
C LYS A 78 -12.49 13.04 2.31
N GLY A 79 -12.15 14.16 1.69
CA GLY A 79 -12.67 15.48 2.06
C GLY A 79 -12.07 16.06 3.35
N ASP A 80 -11.05 15.43 3.91
CA ASP A 80 -10.39 15.83 5.16
C ASP A 80 -8.88 16.01 4.92
N ALA A 81 -8.50 17.23 4.54
CA ALA A 81 -7.11 17.57 4.25
C ALA A 81 -6.21 17.53 5.50
N GLU A 82 -6.78 17.81 6.68
CA GLU A 82 -6.03 17.73 7.95
C GLU A 82 -5.68 16.28 8.25
N MET A 83 -6.64 15.36 8.14
CA MET A 83 -6.37 13.93 8.26
C MET A 83 -5.40 13.45 7.20
N ALA A 84 -5.57 13.85 5.94
CA ALA A 84 -4.65 13.48 4.85
C ALA A 84 -3.19 13.84 5.19
N SER A 85 -2.96 15.01 5.81
CA SER A 85 -1.62 15.46 6.21
C SER A 85 -0.93 14.57 7.24
N ARG A 86 -1.66 13.64 7.87
CA ARG A 86 -1.11 12.67 8.83
C ARG A 86 -0.57 11.39 8.18
N PHE A 87 -0.84 11.18 6.89
CA PHE A 87 -0.42 9.98 6.13
C PHE A 87 0.81 10.27 5.25
N GLY A 88 1.83 9.42 5.33
CA GLY A 88 3.01 9.52 4.48
C GLY A 88 4.31 9.06 5.15
N VAL A 89 5.44 9.65 4.77
CA VAL A 89 6.76 9.45 5.38
C VAL A 89 7.16 10.76 6.08
N SER A 90 6.89 10.87 7.38
CA SER A 90 7.03 12.14 8.09
C SER A 90 8.48 12.63 8.17
N SER A 91 9.44 11.72 8.27
CA SER A 91 10.88 12.03 8.32
C SER A 91 11.40 12.74 7.06
N LEU A 92 10.71 12.56 5.93
CA LEU A 92 11.03 13.19 4.65
C LEU A 92 10.04 14.32 4.29
N ASN A 93 9.08 14.62 5.17
CA ASN A 93 7.98 15.55 4.90
C ASN A 93 7.23 15.23 3.60
N LEU A 94 7.05 13.93 3.32
CA LEU A 94 6.27 13.44 2.20
C LEU A 94 4.94 12.93 2.75
N GLY A 95 3.82 13.44 2.28
CA GLY A 95 2.53 13.00 2.79
C GLY A 95 1.37 13.82 2.25
N GLY A 96 0.16 13.43 2.62
CA GLY A 96 -1.08 14.01 2.10
C GLY A 96 -1.76 13.13 1.05
N GLU A 97 -2.84 13.69 0.49
CA GLU A 97 -3.73 12.98 -0.44
C GLU A 97 -3.02 12.38 -1.65
N TRP A 98 -2.03 13.09 -2.22
CA TRP A 98 -1.24 12.61 -3.35
C TRP A 98 -0.45 11.33 -3.00
N PHE A 99 0.05 11.23 -1.77
CA PHE A 99 0.86 10.10 -1.32
C PHE A 99 -0.03 8.87 -1.14
N VAL A 100 -1.19 9.06 -0.49
CA VAL A 100 -2.21 8.00 -0.31
C VAL A 100 -2.71 7.49 -1.66
N ALA A 101 -2.98 8.38 -2.63
CA ALA A 101 -3.34 7.99 -3.99
C ALA A 101 -2.24 7.18 -4.70
N GLY A 102 -0.96 7.54 -4.50
CA GLY A 102 0.17 6.74 -4.99
C GLY A 102 0.23 5.36 -4.34
N SER A 103 0.03 5.27 -3.02
CA SER A 103 0.00 4.01 -2.29
C SER A 103 -1.18 3.13 -2.69
N LEU A 104 -2.31 3.70 -3.11
CA LEU A 104 -3.46 2.96 -3.61
C LEU A 104 -3.15 2.16 -4.89
N LEU A 105 -2.44 2.77 -5.84
CA LEU A 105 -1.98 2.05 -7.03
C LEU A 105 -0.98 0.94 -6.67
N ARG A 106 -0.09 1.20 -5.71
CA ARG A 106 0.87 0.20 -5.21
C ARG A 106 0.17 -0.97 -4.50
N GLU A 107 -0.91 -0.72 -3.77
CA GLU A 107 -1.75 -1.78 -3.19
C GLU A 107 -2.31 -2.68 -4.28
N MET A 108 -2.89 -2.09 -5.34
CA MET A 108 -3.38 -2.84 -6.50
C MET A 108 -2.28 -3.70 -7.13
N ALA A 109 -1.11 -3.12 -7.41
CA ALA A 109 0.01 -3.85 -7.98
C ALA A 109 0.46 -5.02 -7.07
N ALA A 110 0.58 -4.78 -5.76
CA ALA A 110 0.98 -5.78 -4.78
C ALA A 110 0.02 -6.98 -4.70
N LEU A 111 -1.31 -6.72 -4.74
CA LEU A 111 -2.33 -7.78 -4.76
C LEU A 111 -2.31 -8.55 -6.08
N ARG A 112 -1.94 -7.90 -7.18
CA ARG A 112 -1.68 -8.53 -8.47
C ARG A 112 -0.26 -9.13 -8.60
N LYS A 113 0.41 -9.36 -7.47
CA LYS A 113 1.73 -10.01 -7.35
C LYS A 113 2.88 -9.25 -8.03
N LEU A 114 2.69 -7.97 -8.37
CA LEU A 114 3.75 -7.07 -8.82
C LEU A 114 4.29 -6.27 -7.64
N GLU A 115 5.42 -6.71 -7.09
CA GLU A 115 6.07 -6.07 -5.95
C GLU A 115 6.91 -4.86 -6.42
N LEU A 116 6.35 -3.66 -6.24
CA LEU A 116 7.00 -2.39 -6.57
C LEU A 116 7.69 -1.78 -5.34
N LYS A 117 8.64 -0.86 -5.57
CA LYS A 117 9.26 -0.10 -4.48
C LYS A 117 8.31 0.98 -3.96
N PRO A 118 8.47 1.44 -2.70
CA PRO A 118 7.66 2.52 -2.14
C PRO A 118 7.70 3.82 -2.95
N TRP A 119 8.78 4.03 -3.70
CA TRP A 119 9.03 5.20 -4.55
C TRP A 119 8.88 4.92 -6.06
N ASP A 120 8.18 3.85 -6.45
CA ASP A 120 7.82 3.60 -7.85
C ASP A 120 6.43 4.16 -8.16
N TYR A 121 6.33 4.89 -9.29
CA TYR A 121 5.12 5.58 -9.75
C TYR A 121 4.85 5.29 -11.23
N TRP A 122 3.59 5.13 -11.62
CA TRP A 122 3.16 4.87 -13.00
C TRP A 122 1.72 5.34 -13.24
N GLY A 123 1.29 5.38 -14.51
CA GLY A 123 -0.05 5.81 -14.87
C GLY A 123 -0.42 7.16 -14.22
N LEU A 124 -1.57 7.20 -13.54
CA LEU A 124 -2.04 8.37 -12.80
C LEU A 124 -1.04 8.87 -11.75
N SER A 125 -0.28 7.97 -11.11
CA SER A 125 0.60 8.35 -10.01
C SER A 125 1.90 9.03 -10.46
N LYS A 126 2.26 8.98 -11.75
CA LYS A 126 3.47 9.66 -12.29
C LYS A 126 3.45 11.18 -12.05
N ASN A 127 2.26 11.77 -12.04
CA ASN A 127 2.07 13.22 -11.91
C ASN A 127 1.72 13.64 -10.47
N LEU A 128 1.69 12.68 -9.53
CA LEU A 128 1.42 12.95 -8.12
C LEU A 128 2.72 13.34 -7.43
N SER A 129 2.71 14.45 -6.73
CA SER A 129 3.88 14.98 -6.05
C SER A 129 3.48 15.94 -4.91
N PRO A 130 4.41 16.26 -3.99
CA PRO A 130 4.17 17.24 -2.93
C PRO A 130 3.77 18.63 -3.44
N VAL A 131 4.09 18.95 -4.70
CA VAL A 131 3.83 20.27 -5.32
C VAL A 131 2.60 20.26 -6.23
N SER A 132 1.93 19.12 -6.39
CA SER A 132 0.72 19.00 -7.21
C SER A 132 -0.42 19.88 -6.65
N THR A 133 -1.13 20.57 -7.53
CA THR A 133 -2.27 21.45 -7.19
C THR A 133 -3.55 20.70 -6.82
N GLY A 134 -3.48 19.38 -6.63
CA GLY A 134 -4.60 18.51 -6.31
C GLY A 134 -4.98 17.59 -7.47
N LEU A 135 -5.68 16.50 -7.15
CA LEU A 135 -6.18 15.52 -8.12
C LEU A 135 -7.35 16.09 -8.95
N SER A 136 -7.34 15.83 -10.26
CA SER A 136 -8.49 16.15 -11.13
C SER A 136 -9.73 15.35 -10.72
N GLN A 137 -10.92 15.82 -11.13
CA GLN A 137 -12.16 15.14 -10.82
C GLN A 137 -12.21 13.73 -11.41
N GLU A 138 -11.67 13.55 -12.62
CA GLU A 138 -11.58 12.26 -13.32
C GLU A 138 -10.66 11.31 -12.56
N ALA A 139 -9.47 11.77 -12.16
CA ALA A 139 -8.54 10.97 -11.36
C ALA A 139 -9.14 10.55 -10.02
N ARG A 140 -9.92 11.43 -9.37
CA ARG A 140 -10.63 11.10 -8.12
C ARG A 140 -11.67 10.01 -8.31
N ILE A 141 -12.45 10.07 -9.40
CA ILE A 141 -13.46 9.05 -9.72
C ILE A 141 -12.78 7.69 -9.96
N GLU A 142 -11.68 7.66 -10.71
CA GLU A 142 -10.91 6.44 -10.95
C GLU A 142 -10.32 5.86 -9.66
N LEU A 143 -9.75 6.70 -8.79
CA LEU A 143 -9.21 6.26 -7.50
C LEU A 143 -10.30 5.80 -6.53
N ASP A 144 -11.47 6.44 -6.53
CA ASP A 144 -12.63 6.03 -5.73
C ASP A 144 -13.14 4.64 -6.16
N ASP A 145 -13.24 4.38 -7.48
CA ASP A 145 -13.61 3.06 -8.01
C ASP A 145 -12.58 1.99 -7.60
N LEU A 146 -11.28 2.30 -7.75
CA LEU A 146 -10.21 1.39 -7.34
C LEU A 146 -10.28 1.06 -5.85
N ALA A 147 -10.42 2.07 -4.99
CA ALA A 147 -10.51 1.87 -3.55
C ALA A 147 -11.69 0.97 -3.18
N SER A 148 -12.87 1.20 -3.77
CA SER A 148 -14.07 0.39 -3.56
C SER A 148 -13.85 -1.09 -3.92
N ARG A 149 -13.21 -1.35 -5.07
CA ARG A 149 -12.87 -2.72 -5.50
C ARG A 149 -11.87 -3.38 -4.55
N LEU A 150 -10.83 -2.65 -4.14
CA LEU A 150 -9.83 -3.14 -3.19
C LEU A 150 -10.46 -3.52 -1.86
N THR A 151 -11.35 -2.68 -1.29
CA THR A 151 -12.01 -3.00 -0.01
C THR A 151 -12.92 -4.24 -0.08
N THR A 152 -13.43 -4.59 -1.25
CA THR A 152 -14.29 -5.77 -1.43
C THR A 152 -13.48 -7.06 -1.56
N VAL A 153 -12.31 -6.97 -2.20
CA VAL A 153 -11.40 -8.09 -2.47
C VAL A 153 -10.67 -8.58 -1.22
N THR A 154 -10.45 -7.69 -0.27
CA THR A 154 -9.54 -7.90 0.86
C THR A 154 -10.01 -8.95 1.87
N ILE A 155 -11.25 -9.43 1.77
CA ILE A 155 -11.86 -10.25 2.82
C ILE A 155 -11.59 -11.76 2.63
N ASP A 156 -11.66 -12.31 1.41
CA ASP A 156 -11.79 -13.78 1.26
C ASP A 156 -10.90 -14.47 0.20
N GLY A 157 -10.20 -13.73 -0.67
CA GLY A 157 -9.46 -14.32 -1.82
C GLY A 157 -7.98 -14.64 -1.55
N GLU A 158 -7.54 -15.86 -1.90
CA GLU A 158 -6.12 -16.27 -1.94
C GLU A 158 -5.42 -15.89 -3.27
N ASP A 159 -6.19 -15.80 -4.36
CA ASP A 159 -5.70 -15.56 -5.71
C ASP A 159 -5.68 -14.07 -6.10
N GLU A 160 -5.11 -13.81 -7.29
CA GLU A 160 -5.18 -12.49 -7.88
C GLU A 160 -6.66 -12.07 -8.02
N PRO A 161 -7.04 -10.87 -7.59
CA PRO A 161 -8.45 -10.52 -7.55
C PRO A 161 -8.99 -10.25 -8.95
N ASP A 162 -9.99 -11.03 -9.40
CA ASP A 162 -10.67 -10.82 -10.69
C ASP A 162 -11.19 -9.38 -10.86
N ALA A 163 -11.61 -8.75 -9.76
CA ALA A 163 -12.09 -7.36 -9.75
C ALA A 163 -11.02 -6.31 -10.13
N LEU A 164 -9.74 -6.70 -10.12
CA LEU A 164 -8.59 -5.86 -10.49
C LEU A 164 -7.96 -6.26 -11.83
N ALA A 165 -8.47 -7.29 -12.50
CA ALA A 165 -7.84 -7.83 -13.71
C ALA A 165 -7.77 -6.81 -14.86
N ASP A 166 -8.73 -5.88 -14.91
CA ASP A 166 -8.84 -4.79 -15.88
C ASP A 166 -7.93 -3.58 -15.57
N TRP A 167 -7.39 -3.48 -14.34
CA TRP A 167 -6.50 -2.38 -13.96
C TRP A 167 -5.09 -2.59 -14.50
N PRO A 168 -4.57 -1.77 -15.42
CA PRO A 168 -3.31 -2.06 -16.10
C PRO A 168 -2.11 -2.05 -15.13
N LEU A 169 -1.31 -3.12 -15.18
CA LEU A 169 0.01 -3.16 -14.57
C LEU A 169 1.05 -2.46 -15.46
N PRO A 170 2.02 -1.74 -14.87
CA PRO A 170 3.06 -1.07 -15.63
C PRO A 170 4.04 -2.07 -16.26
N GLY A 171 4.44 -1.83 -17.51
CA GLY A 171 5.69 -2.35 -18.06
C GLY A 171 6.90 -1.45 -17.76
N GLU A 172 6.65 -0.21 -17.30
CA GLU A 172 7.67 0.77 -16.95
C GLU A 172 7.15 1.68 -15.81
N VAL A 173 8.01 1.99 -14.86
CA VAL A 173 7.76 2.91 -13.75
C VAL A 173 8.75 4.07 -13.75
N ILE A 174 8.36 5.18 -13.14
CA ILE A 174 9.27 6.25 -12.73
C ILE A 174 9.62 6.00 -11.27
N SER A 175 10.90 5.75 -10.99
CA SER A 175 11.44 5.41 -9.67
C SER A 175 12.29 6.56 -9.14
N PHE A 176 12.31 6.76 -7.81
CA PHE A 176 13.11 7.80 -7.14
C PHE A 176 14.12 7.24 -6.14
N PRO A 177 15.08 6.38 -6.55
CA PRO A 177 15.99 5.70 -5.62
C PRO A 177 16.96 6.64 -4.88
N GLN A 178 17.16 7.85 -5.39
CA GLN A 178 18.04 8.88 -4.80
C GLN A 178 17.35 10.26 -4.80
N GLY A 179 16.01 10.28 -4.80
CA GLY A 179 15.22 11.51 -4.93
C GLY A 179 15.10 12.07 -6.35
N GLU A 180 15.85 11.52 -7.31
CA GLU A 180 15.79 11.87 -8.73
C GLU A 180 14.97 10.86 -9.54
N ALA A 181 14.21 11.34 -10.52
CA ALA A 181 13.36 10.52 -11.37
C ALA A 181 14.18 9.65 -12.34
N VAL A 182 13.98 8.34 -12.31
CA VAL A 182 14.61 7.37 -13.20
C VAL A 182 13.54 6.47 -13.81
N ALA A 183 13.49 6.39 -15.14
CA ALA A 183 12.64 5.42 -15.83
C ALA A 183 13.23 4.01 -15.68
N VAL A 184 12.40 3.05 -15.25
CA VAL A 184 12.79 1.66 -15.03
C VAL A 184 11.80 0.76 -15.75
N VAL A 185 12.31 -0.03 -16.72
CA VAL A 185 11.54 -1.07 -17.40
C VAL A 185 11.42 -2.28 -16.49
N LEU A 186 10.20 -2.76 -16.31
CA LEU A 186 9.91 -3.95 -15.51
C LEU A 186 9.96 -5.18 -16.41
N HIS A 187 10.76 -6.16 -16.00
CA HIS A 187 10.80 -7.47 -16.65
C HIS A 187 9.92 -8.43 -15.84
N ASN A 188 8.73 -8.73 -16.36
CA ASN A 188 7.92 -9.82 -15.84
C ASN A 188 8.72 -11.12 -16.03
N SER A 189 9.18 -11.70 -14.93
CA SER A 189 9.85 -13.01 -14.89
C SER A 189 8.83 -14.09 -14.62
#